data_AF-A0A965US63-F1
#
_entry.id   AF-A0A965US63-F1
#
_cell.length_a   1.000
_cell.length_b   1.000
_cell.length_c   1.000
_cell.angle_alpha   90.00
_cell.angle_beta   90.00
_cell.angle_gamma   90.00
#
_symmetry.space_group_name_H-M   'P 1'
#
loop_
_entity.id
_entity.type
_entity.pdbx_description
1 polymer ?
#
loop_
_entity_poly.entity_id
_entity_poly.type
_entity_poly.pdbx_seq_one_letter_code
_entity_poly.pdbx_strand_id
1 'polypeptide(L)'
;MKYNYNDGGRALAGYEGKARDCVCRAISITTQLPYQQIYDKLCEINKQTHGKSSARDGILTKSPLFKKFMYELGFTWVATMRIGQGCKVHLREGEVPMGRIICSVSRHYVAVIDGVVNDIFNPTRNGNRCVYGYWTLAR
;
A
#
# COMPACT_ATOMS: atom_id res chain seq x y z
N MET A 1 10.13 -14.58 0.71
CA MET A 1 10.17 -13.13 1.02
C MET A 1 10.48 -12.92 2.48
N LYS A 2 11.50 -12.11 2.75
CA LYS A 2 11.80 -11.64 4.11
C LYS A 2 10.74 -10.65 4.57
N TYR A 3 10.59 -10.54 5.88
CA TYR A 3 9.70 -9.58 6.53
C TYR A 3 10.52 -8.62 7.38
N ASN A 4 10.24 -7.33 7.25
CA ASN A 4 10.78 -6.25 8.06
C ASN A 4 9.62 -5.50 8.72
N TYR A 5 9.71 -5.31 10.04
CA TYR A 5 8.76 -4.45 10.74
C TYR A 5 9.00 -3.01 10.32
N ASN A 6 7.96 -2.35 9.80
CA ASN A 6 8.03 -0.97 9.37
C ASN A 6 6.63 -0.34 9.45
N ASP A 7 6.47 0.68 10.30
CA ASP A 7 5.22 1.40 10.48
C ASP A 7 5.10 2.63 9.57
N GLY A 8 6.09 2.88 8.71
CA GLY A 8 6.14 4.02 7.79
C GLY A 8 6.32 5.37 8.48
N GLY A 9 6.77 5.40 9.74
CA GLY A 9 6.91 6.62 10.53
C GLY A 9 5.62 7.03 11.24
N ARG A 10 4.63 6.14 11.33
CA ARG A 10 3.35 6.41 12.00
C ARG A 10 3.54 6.79 13.47
N ALA A 11 4.34 6.03 14.22
CA ALA A 11 4.63 6.34 15.62
C ALA A 11 5.43 7.64 15.76
N LEU A 12 6.38 7.89 14.86
CA LEU A 12 7.16 9.14 14.83
C LEU A 12 6.29 10.38 14.57
N ALA A 13 5.21 10.24 13.81
CA ALA A 13 4.21 11.29 13.61
C ALA A 13 3.23 11.44 14.80
N GLY A 14 3.45 10.74 15.92
CA GLY A 14 2.66 10.87 17.14
C GLY A 14 1.36 10.06 17.15
N TYR A 15 1.15 9.13 16.20
CA TYR A 15 -0.07 8.32 16.17
C TYR A 15 0.04 7.09 17.05
N GLU A 16 -0.95 6.92 17.92
CA GLU A 16 -1.02 5.79 18.85
C GLU A 16 -2.17 4.82 18.51
N GLY A 17 -2.15 3.65 19.17
CA GLY A 17 -3.17 2.62 19.09
C GLY A 17 -3.30 1.94 17.73
N LYS A 18 -4.36 1.13 17.57
CA LYS A 18 -4.64 0.38 16.34
C LYS A 18 -5.28 1.29 15.28
N ALA A 19 -4.91 1.08 14.02
CA ALA A 19 -5.47 1.75 12.86
C ALA A 19 -5.46 0.83 11.62
N ARG A 20 -6.22 1.21 10.59
CA ARG A 20 -6.34 0.52 9.30
C ARG A 20 -5.75 1.34 8.15
N ASP A 21 -4.79 2.19 8.48
CA ASP A 21 -4.09 3.14 7.59
C ASP A 21 -2.99 2.48 6.72
N CYS A 22 -3.13 1.20 6.37
CA CYS A 22 -2.14 0.44 5.59
C CYS A 22 -1.72 1.13 4.28
N VAL A 23 -2.65 1.82 3.62
CA VAL A 23 -2.38 2.62 2.42
C VAL A 23 -1.40 3.75 2.71
N CYS A 24 -1.60 4.49 3.80
CA CYS A 24 -0.73 5.58 4.21
C CYS A 24 0.68 5.07 4.54
N ARG A 25 0.77 4.00 5.35
CA ARG A 25 2.06 3.37 5.68
C ARG A 25 2.78 2.88 4.43
N ALA A 26 2.10 2.15 3.54
CA ALA A 26 2.73 1.59 2.36
C ALA A 26 3.26 2.66 1.40
N ILE A 27 2.52 3.77 1.22
CA ILE A 27 2.97 4.90 0.42
C ILE A 27 4.19 5.56 1.08
N SER A 28 4.11 5.89 2.37
CA SER A 28 5.21 6.54 3.10
C SER A 28 6.50 5.71 3.05
N ILE A 29 6.41 4.39 3.22
CA ILE A 29 7.54 3.47 3.13
C ILE A 29 8.16 3.47 1.73
N THR A 30 7.33 3.41 0.68
CA THR A 30 7.83 3.26 -0.69
C THR A 30 8.37 4.56 -1.26
N THR A 31 7.73 5.70 -0.98
CA THR A 31 8.18 7.03 -1.44
C THR A 31 9.23 7.67 -0.53
N GLN A 32 9.39 7.16 0.70
CA GLN A 32 10.19 7.78 1.77
C GLN A 32 9.72 9.18 2.15
N LEU A 33 8.48 9.53 1.82
CA LEU A 33 7.86 10.77 2.27
C LEU A 33 7.38 10.62 3.72
N PRO A 34 7.36 11.71 4.51
CA PRO A 34 6.86 11.68 5.88
C PRO A 34 5.43 11.15 5.98
N TYR A 35 5.18 10.31 6.98
CA TYR A 35 3.86 9.73 7.25
C TYR A 35 2.76 10.79 7.30
N GLN A 36 3.00 11.89 8.01
CA GLN A 36 2.04 12.98 8.19
C GLN A 36 1.63 13.59 6.84
N GLN A 37 2.59 13.85 5.95
CA GLN A 37 2.32 14.44 4.64
C GLN A 37 1.39 13.55 3.81
N ILE A 38 1.63 12.24 3.83
CA ILE A 38 0.77 11.27 3.13
C ILE A 38 -0.60 11.18 3.81
N TYR A 39 -0.63 11.15 5.14
CA TYR A 39 -1.85 11.06 5.92
C TYR A 39 -2.80 12.24 5.64
N ASP A 40 -2.27 13.46 5.63
CA ASP A 40 -3.03 14.68 5.36
C ASP A 40 -3.64 14.66 3.96
N LYS A 41 -2.83 14.27 2.96
CA LYS A 41 -3.32 14.16 1.58
C LYS A 41 -4.42 13.11 1.44
N LEU A 42 -4.27 11.97 2.12
CA LEU A 42 -5.29 10.94 2.14
C LEU A 42 -6.56 11.41 2.87
N CYS A 43 -6.47 12.22 3.93
CA CYS A 43 -7.64 12.82 4.59
C CYS A 43 -8.43 13.73 3.65
N GLU A 44 -7.75 14.56 2.84
CA GLU A 44 -8.40 15.39 1.81
C GLU A 44 -9.17 14.53 0.80
N ILE A 45 -8.52 13.48 0.28
CA ILE A 45 -9.13 12.54 -0.67
C ILE A 45 -10.33 11.84 -0.04
N ASN A 46 -10.21 11.43 1.22
CA ASN A 46 -11.28 10.71 1.92
C ASN A 46 -12.50 11.60 2.17
N LYS A 47 -12.26 12.88 2.50
CA LYS A 47 -13.31 13.89 2.67
C LYS A 47 -14.10 14.08 1.37
N GLN A 48 -13.42 14.13 0.23
CA GLN A 48 -14.06 14.30 -1.08
C GLN A 48 -14.76 13.03 -1.59
N THR A 49 -14.24 11.85 -1.25
CA THR A 49 -14.79 10.60 -1.79
C THR A 49 -15.98 10.06 -1.03
N HIS A 50 -16.03 10.22 0.30
CA HIS A 50 -17.15 9.73 1.10
C HIS A 50 -17.37 10.52 2.41
N GLY A 51 -16.94 11.78 2.46
CA GLY A 51 -17.28 12.72 3.53
C GLY A 51 -16.47 12.58 4.82
N LYS A 52 -15.53 11.65 4.92
CA LYS A 52 -14.73 11.42 6.15
C LYS A 52 -13.40 12.16 6.09
N SER A 53 -13.14 13.05 7.05
CA SER A 53 -11.87 13.81 7.12
C SER A 53 -10.77 13.05 7.88
N SER A 54 -10.65 11.73 7.68
CA SER A 54 -9.66 10.89 8.37
C SER A 54 -9.27 9.69 7.52
N ALA A 55 -7.96 9.39 7.46
CA ALA A 55 -7.40 8.21 6.80
C ALA A 55 -7.19 7.00 7.74
N ARG A 56 -7.48 7.16 9.05
CA ARG A 56 -7.25 6.14 10.09
C ARG A 56 -7.89 4.79 9.78
N ASP A 57 -9.09 4.81 9.19
CA ASP A 57 -9.90 3.61 8.93
C ASP A 57 -9.85 3.12 7.47
N GLY A 58 -8.86 3.60 6.71
CA GLY A 58 -8.65 3.24 5.32
C GLY A 58 -9.26 4.24 4.33
N ILE A 59 -8.97 4.00 3.05
CA ILE A 59 -9.29 4.89 1.92
C ILE A 59 -10.02 4.09 0.85
N LEU A 60 -10.89 4.76 0.09
CA LEU A 60 -11.51 4.18 -1.09
C LEU A 60 -10.49 4.09 -2.24
N THR A 61 -9.68 3.03 -2.27
CA THR A 61 -8.57 2.85 -3.23
C THR A 61 -9.01 2.71 -4.69
N LYS A 62 -10.30 2.47 -4.94
CA LYS A 62 -10.88 2.45 -6.30
C LYS A 62 -11.23 3.84 -6.82
N SER A 63 -11.23 4.86 -5.95
CA SER A 63 -11.56 6.24 -6.32
C SER A 63 -10.61 6.80 -7.39
N PRO A 64 -11.11 7.55 -8.38
CA PRO A 64 -10.28 8.30 -9.32
C PRO A 64 -9.30 9.26 -8.63
N LEU A 65 -9.71 9.91 -7.53
CA LEU A 65 -8.85 10.84 -6.78
C LEU A 65 -7.66 10.14 -6.14
N PHE A 66 -7.88 8.94 -5.57
CA PHE A 66 -6.79 8.14 -5.04
C PHE A 66 -5.81 7.71 -6.14
N LYS A 67 -6.33 7.23 -7.28
CA LYS A 67 -5.48 6.85 -8.42
C LYS A 67 -4.68 8.04 -8.95
N LYS A 68 -5.32 9.20 -9.10
CA LYS A 68 -4.66 10.45 -9.51
C LYS A 68 -3.49 10.77 -8.58
N PHE A 69 -3.69 10.71 -7.27
CA PHE A 69 -2.62 10.92 -6.29
C PHE A 69 -1.47 9.90 -6.43
N MET A 70 -1.77 8.62 -6.64
CA MET A 70 -0.73 7.62 -6.90
C MET A 70 0.09 7.96 -8.15
N TYR A 71 -0.56 8.42 -9.24
CA TYR A 71 0.14 8.84 -10.46
C TYR A 71 0.98 10.12 -10.25
N GLU A 72 0.47 11.10 -9.49
CA GLU A 72 1.21 12.33 -9.14
C GLU A 72 2.48 12.02 -8.33
N LEU A 73 2.45 10.97 -7.51
CA LEU A 73 3.61 10.44 -6.79
C LEU A 73 4.57 9.62 -7.68
N GLY A 74 4.28 9.46 -8.97
CA GLY A 74 5.10 8.72 -9.92
C GLY A 74 4.84 7.22 -9.96
N PHE A 75 3.80 6.72 -9.29
CA PHE A 75 3.47 5.30 -9.38
C PHE A 75 2.76 4.94 -10.69
N THR A 76 3.02 3.73 -11.17
CA THR A 76 2.26 3.09 -12.23
C THR A 76 1.55 1.85 -11.71
N TRP A 77 0.29 1.63 -12.12
CA TRP A 77 -0.48 0.44 -11.74
C TRP A 77 -0.23 -0.71 -12.71
N VAL A 78 0.03 -1.90 -12.16
CA VAL A 78 0.11 -3.16 -12.91
C VAL A 78 -0.88 -4.16 -12.33
N ALA A 79 -1.85 -4.58 -13.14
CA ALA A 79 -2.80 -5.62 -12.76
C ALA A 79 -2.15 -7.01 -12.96
N THR A 80 -2.32 -7.91 -11.99
CA THR A 80 -1.77 -9.28 -12.03
C THR A 80 -2.83 -10.34 -12.35
N MET A 81 -4.09 -9.93 -12.49
CA MET A 81 -5.21 -10.82 -12.79
C MET A 81 -6.30 -10.14 -13.59
N ARG A 82 -7.09 -10.96 -14.29
CA ARG A 82 -8.33 -10.56 -14.98
C ARG A 82 -9.51 -11.29 -14.36
N ILE A 83 -10.72 -10.77 -14.59
CA ILE A 83 -11.96 -11.43 -14.16
C ILE A 83 -12.00 -12.85 -14.75
N GLY A 84 -12.27 -13.83 -13.91
CA GLY A 84 -12.36 -15.25 -14.29
C GLY A 84 -11.05 -16.04 -14.37
N GLN A 85 -9.87 -15.41 -14.18
CA GLN A 85 -8.57 -16.09 -14.30
C GLN A 85 -8.06 -16.77 -13.02
N GLY A 86 -8.69 -16.49 -11.88
CA GLY A 86 -8.18 -16.90 -10.57
C GLY A 86 -6.88 -16.19 -10.17
N CYS A 87 -6.28 -16.60 -9.05
CA CYS A 87 -5.02 -16.04 -8.58
C CYS A 87 -3.81 -16.63 -9.32
N LYS A 88 -2.96 -15.76 -9.89
CA LYS A 88 -1.73 -16.15 -10.59
C LYS A 88 -0.44 -15.62 -9.95
N VAL A 89 -0.55 -14.56 -9.16
CA VAL A 89 0.58 -13.90 -8.50
C VAL A 89 0.31 -13.83 -7.01
N HIS A 90 1.28 -14.26 -6.21
CA HIS A 90 1.23 -14.27 -4.77
C HIS A 90 2.30 -13.34 -4.19
N LEU A 91 2.11 -12.95 -2.93
CA LEU A 91 3.09 -12.21 -2.16
C LEU A 91 4.22 -13.17 -1.74
N ARG A 92 4.98 -13.59 -2.74
CA ARG A 92 6.04 -14.61 -2.71
C ARG A 92 7.24 -14.12 -3.50
N GLU A 93 8.39 -14.64 -3.13
CA GLU A 93 9.66 -14.36 -3.78
C GLU A 93 9.65 -14.88 -5.22
N GLY A 94 10.14 -14.05 -6.15
CA GLY A 94 10.12 -14.35 -7.59
C GLY A 94 8.78 -14.11 -8.30
N GLU A 95 7.66 -13.97 -7.59
CA GLU A 95 6.35 -13.73 -8.21
C GLU A 95 6.00 -12.23 -8.35
N VAL A 96 6.58 -11.36 -7.51
CA VAL A 96 6.46 -9.90 -7.60
C VAL A 96 7.80 -9.27 -8.01
N PRO A 97 7.81 -8.13 -8.73
CA PRO A 97 9.05 -7.52 -9.20
C PRO A 97 9.90 -6.96 -8.04
N MET A 98 11.19 -6.83 -8.31
CA MET A 98 12.12 -6.07 -7.45
C MET A 98 11.87 -4.55 -7.57
N GLY A 99 12.55 -3.74 -6.76
CA GLY A 99 12.30 -2.30 -6.68
C GLY A 99 11.28 -1.95 -5.61
N ARG A 100 10.67 -0.75 -5.73
CA ARG A 100 9.73 -0.19 -4.76
C ARG A 100 8.31 -0.36 -5.26
N ILE A 101 7.58 -1.30 -4.68
CA ILE A 101 6.20 -1.58 -5.07
C ILE A 101 5.26 -1.59 -3.87
N ILE A 102 3.99 -1.32 -4.13
CA ILE A 102 2.89 -1.51 -3.18
C ILE A 102 1.95 -2.56 -3.75
N CYS A 103 1.91 -3.75 -3.14
CA CYS A 103 1.00 -4.80 -3.55
C CYS A 103 -0.40 -4.56 -2.96
N SER A 104 -1.41 -4.61 -3.82
CA SER A 104 -2.82 -4.65 -3.44
C SER A 104 -3.23 -6.11 -3.24
N VAL A 105 -3.63 -6.43 -2.02
CA VAL A 105 -4.07 -7.78 -1.62
C VAL A 105 -5.42 -7.69 -0.91
N SER A 106 -6.02 -8.84 -0.58
CA SER A 106 -7.30 -8.86 0.15
C SER A 106 -7.28 -7.97 1.41
N ARG A 107 -8.10 -6.90 1.39
CA ARG A 107 -8.31 -5.94 2.49
C ARG A 107 -7.04 -5.25 3.02
N HIS A 108 -5.99 -5.13 2.21
CA HIS A 108 -4.70 -4.60 2.69
C HIS A 108 -3.80 -4.10 1.55
N TYR A 109 -2.97 -3.10 1.85
CA TYR A 109 -1.88 -2.62 0.98
C TYR A 109 -0.56 -2.84 1.71
N VAL A 110 0.43 -3.40 1.02
CA VAL A 110 1.72 -3.74 1.62
C VAL A 110 2.87 -3.22 0.76
N ALA A 111 3.82 -2.54 1.39
CA ALA A 111 5.05 -2.12 0.74
C ALA A 111 6.01 -3.31 0.60
N VAL A 112 6.59 -3.46 -0.59
CA VAL A 112 7.68 -4.39 -0.87
C VAL A 112 8.81 -3.58 -1.48
N ILE A 113 9.99 -3.65 -0.86
CA ILE A 113 11.21 -2.99 -1.34
C ILE A 113 12.23 -4.09 -1.60
N ASP A 114 12.63 -4.25 -2.86
CA ASP A 114 13.64 -5.21 -3.30
C ASP A 114 13.40 -6.63 -2.72
N GLY A 115 12.15 -7.11 -2.85
CA GLY A 115 11.74 -8.44 -2.39
C GLY A 115 11.50 -8.58 -0.88
N VAL A 116 11.67 -7.50 -0.11
CA VAL A 116 11.42 -7.48 1.34
C VAL A 116 10.09 -6.82 1.65
N VAL A 117 9.24 -7.53 2.39
CA VAL A 117 7.96 -6.99 2.89
C VAL A 117 8.23 -6.00 4.02
N ASN A 118 7.65 -4.81 3.94
CA ASN A 118 7.74 -3.77 4.95
C ASN A 118 6.33 -3.41 5.45
N ASP A 119 6.01 -3.81 6.69
CA ASP A 119 4.71 -3.57 7.31
C ASP A 119 4.75 -3.84 8.82
N ILE A 120 3.67 -3.55 9.54
CA ILE A 120 3.56 -3.77 10.99
C ILE A 120 3.26 -5.23 11.37
N PHE A 121 3.02 -6.09 10.38
CA PHE A 121 2.88 -7.54 10.55
C PHE A 121 3.27 -8.26 9.26
N ASN A 122 3.59 -9.55 9.31
CA ASN A 122 3.86 -10.33 8.11
C ASN A 122 2.54 -10.70 7.39
N PRO A 123 2.24 -10.14 6.21
CA PRO A 123 0.99 -10.34 5.52
C PRO A 123 1.03 -11.51 4.52
N THR A 124 2.16 -12.20 4.32
CA THR A 124 2.38 -13.12 3.19
C THR A 124 1.50 -14.38 3.19
N ARG A 125 0.97 -14.79 4.36
CA ARG A 125 0.23 -16.06 4.54
C ARG A 125 1.04 -17.25 3.98
N ASN A 126 2.27 -17.41 4.46
CA ASN A 126 3.22 -18.42 3.97
C ASN A 126 3.43 -18.35 2.45
N GLY A 127 3.44 -17.14 1.90
CA GLY A 127 3.59 -16.89 0.46
C GLY A 127 2.39 -17.29 -0.40
N ASN A 128 1.22 -17.53 0.19
CA ASN A 128 -0.02 -17.88 -0.54
C ASN A 128 -1.01 -16.71 -0.63
N ARG A 129 -0.66 -15.52 -0.14
CA ARG A 129 -1.55 -14.36 -0.26
C ARG A 129 -1.56 -13.84 -1.69
N CYS A 130 -2.74 -13.89 -2.32
CA CYS A 130 -2.94 -13.39 -3.66
C CYS A 130 -2.68 -11.88 -3.78
N VAL A 131 -1.95 -11.49 -4.82
CA VAL A 131 -1.74 -10.10 -5.27
C VAL A 131 -2.69 -9.84 -6.43
N TYR A 132 -3.56 -8.84 -6.28
CA TYR A 132 -4.53 -8.44 -7.31
C TYR A 132 -3.93 -7.47 -8.35
N GLY A 133 -2.88 -6.79 -7.93
CA GLY A 133 -2.06 -5.89 -8.72
C GLY A 133 -1.11 -5.16 -7.79
N TYR A 134 -0.21 -4.38 -8.36
CA TYR A 134 0.72 -3.58 -7.59
C TYR A 134 0.92 -2.21 -8.22
N TRP A 135 1.18 -1.23 -7.37
CA TRP A 135 1.76 0.04 -7.79
C TRP A 135 3.27 -0.10 -7.81
N THR A 136 3.93 0.36 -8.86
CA THR A 136 5.40 0.39 -8.96
C THR A 136 5.87 1.83 -9.07
N LEU A 137 6.87 2.19 -8.27
CA LEU A 137 7.55 3.48 -8.34
C LEU A 137 8.82 3.26 -9.16
N ALA A 138 8.95 3.97 -10.29
CA ALA A 138 10.19 3.94 -11.06
C ALA A 138 11.35 4.46 -10.18
N ARG A 139 12.53 3.85 -10.33
CA ARG A 139 13.75 4.32 -9.68
C ARG A 139 14.21 5.63 -10.28
#